data_AF-A0A831RW37-F1
#
_entry.id   AF-A0A831RW37-F1
#
_cell.length_a   1.000
_cell.length_b   1.000
_cell.length_c   1.000
_cell.angle_alpha   90.00
_cell.angle_beta   90.00
_cell.angle_gamma   90.00
#
_symmetry.space_group_name_H-M   'P 1'
#
loop_
_entity.id
_entity.type
_entity.pdbx_description
1 polymer ?
#
loop_
_entity_poly.entity_id
_entity_poly.type
_entity_poly.pdbx_seq_one_letter_code
_entity_poly.pdbx_strand_id
1 'polypeptide(L)'
;MNSEKHHTKSRMIWRRIARFIRRYKKALMVLAAVLFFVLVWPMNLLGMAPVRALSVTAQVVDAETGAPLQEVVVVATWPSVTGTLAGGPHHWGTIRRMETQTDEEGFFHLPSWVRIGFRNWISETDPEIYLYRAGYWPRTLKNDINKFDQIIIWPESWVSDWDGKVVKLEPMHWREWTKEEGEKQHKDDAYDAANGYLISILRLNNDDRIWPPNNCDWKRRPRDFLEGMRYQLRMMEMLLPNRRYKVVKRTPDELKKIEKDCGADPYQYLKRYGITDEEWYACCAETAEERAVWERREKRKKKRPRVTVLFRDKPTEKEQPSPRSTVINMQSFKVMPDGQLIPLDAGGDVGIESASLENTDKNSGKKE
;
A
#
# COMPACT_ATOMS: atom_id res chain seq x y z
N MET A 1 -46.69 37.23 -58.10
CA MET A 1 -46.25 36.21 -59.09
C MET A 1 -44.82 35.68 -58.93
N ASN A 2 -43.90 36.30 -58.16
CA ASN A 2 -42.57 35.73 -57.94
C ASN A 2 -42.52 34.58 -56.91
N SER A 3 -43.48 34.49 -55.98
CA SER A 3 -43.52 33.45 -54.94
C SER A 3 -43.78 32.03 -55.50
N GLU A 4 -44.62 31.91 -56.53
CA GLU A 4 -45.05 30.61 -57.09
C GLU A 4 -43.95 29.87 -57.87
N LYS A 5 -43.05 30.62 -58.52
CA LYS A 5 -41.92 30.04 -59.26
C LYS A 5 -40.84 29.46 -58.32
N HIS A 6 -40.77 29.92 -57.07
CA HIS A 6 -39.84 29.35 -56.09
C HIS A 6 -40.31 27.98 -55.56
N HIS A 7 -41.62 27.76 -55.45
CA HIS A 7 -42.18 26.51 -54.92
C HIS A 7 -41.99 25.30 -55.85
N THR A 8 -42.07 25.50 -57.16
CA THR A 8 -41.95 24.42 -58.15
C THR A 8 -40.51 23.94 -58.31
N LYS A 9 -39.53 24.85 -58.29
CA LYS A 9 -38.10 24.49 -58.31
C LYS A 9 -37.70 23.68 -57.08
N SER A 10 -38.18 24.06 -55.89
CA SER A 10 -37.90 23.36 -54.64
C SER A 10 -38.40 21.90 -54.68
N ARG A 11 -39.64 21.65 -55.12
CA ARG A 11 -40.21 20.29 -55.21
C ARG A 11 -39.42 19.37 -56.15
N MET A 12 -38.88 19.89 -57.25
CA MET A 12 -38.11 19.10 -58.20
C MET A 12 -36.76 18.67 -57.61
N ILE A 13 -36.11 19.55 -56.85
CA ILE A 13 -34.86 19.27 -56.14
C ILE A 13 -35.06 18.16 -55.10
N TRP A 14 -36.10 18.25 -54.27
CA TRP A 14 -36.42 17.22 -53.26
C TRP A 14 -36.68 15.82 -53.85
N ARG A 15 -37.35 15.73 -55.01
CA ARG A 15 -37.59 14.44 -55.70
C ARG A 15 -36.30 13.82 -56.25
N ARG A 16 -35.32 14.63 -56.64
CA ARG A 16 -34.00 14.13 -57.09
C ARG A 16 -33.19 13.64 -55.89
N ILE A 17 -33.20 14.39 -54.78
CA ILE A 17 -32.57 14.00 -53.51
C ILE A 17 -33.15 12.69 -52.99
N ALA A 18 -34.48 12.55 -52.93
CA ALA A 18 -35.13 11.33 -52.42
C ALA A 18 -34.78 10.07 -53.23
N ARG A 19 -34.71 10.18 -54.57
CA ARG A 19 -34.31 9.06 -55.44
C ARG A 19 -32.83 8.70 -55.26
N PHE A 20 -31.97 9.71 -55.10
CA PHE A 20 -30.56 9.51 -54.80
C PHE A 20 -30.36 8.78 -53.47
N ILE A 21 -31.00 9.26 -52.39
CA ILE A 21 -30.95 8.61 -51.07
C ILE A 21 -31.45 7.18 -51.15
N ARG A 22 -32.54 6.91 -51.87
CA ARG A 22 -33.07 5.54 -52.01
C ARG A 22 -32.12 4.61 -52.75
N ARG A 23 -31.43 5.10 -53.80
CA ARG A 23 -30.46 4.33 -54.58
C ARG A 23 -29.20 4.00 -53.77
N TYR A 24 -28.76 4.92 -52.92
CA TYR A 24 -27.52 4.77 -52.13
C TYR A 24 -27.77 4.43 -50.66
N LYS A 25 -29.00 4.10 -50.25
CA LYS A 25 -29.37 3.88 -48.84
C LYS A 25 -28.43 2.90 -48.13
N LYS A 26 -28.08 1.78 -48.78
CA LYS A 26 -27.16 0.78 -48.21
C LYS A 26 -25.74 1.34 -48.05
N ALA A 27 -25.20 2.01 -49.07
CA ALA A 27 -23.88 2.62 -49.02
C ALA A 27 -23.80 3.75 -47.98
N LEU A 28 -24.85 4.58 -47.88
CA LEU A 28 -25.00 5.63 -46.87
C LEU A 28 -25.06 5.04 -45.45
N MET A 29 -25.79 3.93 -45.23
CA MET A 29 -25.83 3.27 -43.92
C MET A 29 -24.46 2.67 -43.53
N VAL A 30 -23.75 2.03 -44.46
CA VAL A 30 -22.40 1.51 -44.21
C VAL A 30 -21.43 2.65 -43.91
N LEU A 31 -21.45 3.73 -44.69
CA LEU A 31 -20.62 4.91 -44.45
C LEU A 31 -20.91 5.53 -43.09
N ALA A 32 -22.18 5.65 -42.71
CA ALA A 32 -22.57 6.17 -41.39
C ALA A 32 -22.09 5.27 -40.25
N ALA A 33 -22.19 3.95 -40.39
CA ALA A 33 -21.67 3.02 -39.39
C ALA A 33 -20.13 3.11 -39.27
N VAL A 34 -19.42 3.17 -40.40
CA VAL A 34 -17.96 3.35 -40.40
C VAL A 34 -17.57 4.68 -39.76
N LEU A 35 -18.24 5.78 -40.12
CA LEU A 35 -18.01 7.08 -39.49
C LEU A 35 -18.33 7.05 -37.99
N PHE A 36 -19.40 6.37 -37.57
CA PHE A 36 -19.72 6.20 -36.15
C PHE A 36 -18.60 5.44 -35.43
N PHE A 37 -18.13 4.30 -35.96
CA PHE A 37 -17.00 3.59 -35.36
C PHE A 37 -15.71 4.43 -35.38
N VAL A 38 -15.40 5.11 -36.47
CA VAL A 38 -14.18 5.93 -36.59
C VAL A 38 -14.23 7.17 -35.68
N LEU A 39 -15.40 7.73 -35.39
CA LEU A 39 -15.52 8.91 -34.53
C LEU A 39 -15.69 8.53 -33.05
N VAL A 40 -16.46 7.48 -32.75
CA VAL A 40 -16.77 7.07 -31.36
C VAL A 40 -15.70 6.16 -30.77
N TRP A 41 -15.00 5.35 -31.57
CA TRP A 41 -13.95 4.46 -31.06
C TRP A 41 -12.75 5.24 -30.53
N PRO A 42 -12.22 6.27 -31.22
CA PRO A 42 -11.14 7.10 -30.67
C PRO A 42 -11.57 7.85 -29.41
N MET A 43 -12.84 8.27 -29.27
CA MET A 43 -13.32 8.87 -28.02
C MET A 43 -13.28 7.89 -26.84
N ASN A 44 -13.47 6.60 -27.09
CA ASN A 44 -13.25 5.58 -26.06
C ASN A 44 -11.75 5.41 -25.77
N LEU A 45 -10.87 5.40 -26.80
CA LEU A 45 -9.42 5.30 -26.59
C LEU A 45 -8.81 6.54 -25.92
N LEU A 46 -9.37 7.74 -26.15
CA LEU A 46 -8.99 8.98 -25.47
C LEU A 46 -9.43 9.00 -24.01
N GLY A 47 -10.34 8.11 -23.61
CA GLY A 47 -10.64 7.78 -22.22
C GLY A 47 -9.54 6.96 -21.53
N MET A 48 -8.28 7.10 -21.94
CA MET A 48 -7.07 6.54 -21.31
C MET A 48 -6.06 7.66 -20.96
N ALA A 49 -6.45 8.62 -20.14
CA ALA A 49 -5.49 9.53 -19.53
C ALA A 49 -4.69 8.76 -18.48
N PRO A 50 -3.37 9.00 -18.42
CA PRO A 50 -2.57 8.48 -17.33
C PRO A 50 -3.03 9.14 -16.03
N VAL A 51 -3.39 8.32 -15.06
CA VAL A 51 -3.54 8.79 -13.68
C VAL A 51 -2.17 8.72 -13.03
N ARG A 52 -1.74 9.82 -12.43
CA ARG A 52 -0.42 9.93 -11.80
C ARG A 52 -0.60 10.31 -10.34
N ALA A 53 0.16 9.68 -9.46
CA ALA A 53 0.33 10.13 -8.08
C ALA A 53 1.78 10.54 -7.88
N LEU A 54 1.98 11.74 -7.32
CA LEU A 54 3.30 12.20 -6.93
C LEU A 54 3.83 11.42 -5.73
N SER A 55 5.14 11.47 -5.52
CA SER A 55 5.76 10.87 -4.34
C SER A 55 5.29 11.60 -3.07
N VAL A 56 5.27 10.88 -1.96
CA VAL A 56 4.93 11.42 -0.65
C VAL A 56 6.04 11.08 0.33
N THR A 57 6.58 12.09 1.01
CA THR A 57 7.57 11.93 2.06
C THR A 57 7.05 12.63 3.32
N ALA A 58 6.95 11.92 4.44
CA ALA A 58 6.50 12.50 5.69
C ALA A 58 7.26 11.90 6.87
N GLN A 59 7.31 12.64 7.98
CA GLN A 59 7.94 12.20 9.22
C GLN A 59 6.89 11.73 10.21
N VAL A 60 7.18 10.66 10.94
CA VAL A 60 6.33 10.14 12.01
C VAL A 60 7.05 10.31 13.33
N VAL A 61 6.36 10.92 14.29
CA VAL A 61 6.89 11.17 15.63
C VAL A 61 5.93 10.69 16.70
N ASP A 62 6.48 10.40 17.87
CA ASP A 62 5.74 10.17 19.10
C ASP A 62 4.98 11.44 19.49
N ALA A 63 3.68 11.33 19.75
CA ALA A 63 2.86 12.49 20.07
C ALA A 63 3.25 13.18 21.39
N GLU A 64 3.81 12.44 22.35
CA GLU A 64 4.13 12.91 23.69
C GLU A 64 5.58 13.41 23.78
N THR A 65 6.52 12.62 23.27
CA THR A 65 7.95 12.93 23.37
C THR A 65 8.46 13.76 22.20
N GLY A 66 7.74 13.76 21.07
CA GLY A 66 8.22 14.35 19.81
C GLY A 66 9.37 13.59 19.16
N ALA A 67 9.79 12.46 19.73
CA ALA A 67 10.87 11.65 19.19
C ALA A 67 10.46 10.98 17.87
N PRO A 68 11.38 10.84 16.90
CA PRO A 68 11.09 10.11 15.66
C PRO A 68 10.76 8.65 15.94
N LEU A 69 9.81 8.10 15.19
CA LEU A 69 9.39 6.71 15.33
C LEU A 69 9.91 5.86 14.17
N GLN A 70 10.89 5.00 14.44
CA GLN A 70 11.37 3.98 13.50
C GLN A 70 10.40 2.79 13.37
N GLU A 71 10.43 2.13 12.22
CA GLU A 71 9.68 0.88 11.93
C GLU A 71 8.16 1.02 12.01
N VAL A 72 7.62 2.25 11.88
CA VAL A 72 6.18 2.46 11.69
C VAL A 72 5.82 1.90 10.33
N VAL A 73 4.90 0.95 10.28
CA VAL A 73 4.37 0.44 9.01
C VAL A 73 3.40 1.46 8.44
N VAL A 74 3.67 1.83 7.18
CA VAL A 74 2.88 2.81 6.44
C VAL A 74 2.31 2.13 5.21
N VAL A 75 0.98 2.10 5.12
CA VAL A 75 0.25 1.51 4.00
C VAL A 75 -0.58 2.60 3.33
N ALA A 76 -0.27 2.90 2.08
CA ALA A 76 -1.05 3.84 1.28
C ALA A 76 -1.90 3.08 0.28
N THR A 77 -3.18 3.42 0.20
CA THR A 77 -4.12 2.81 -0.75
C THR A 77 -4.84 3.89 -1.55
N TRP A 78 -4.96 3.64 -2.85
CA TRP A 78 -5.75 4.45 -3.77
C TRP A 78 -6.96 3.64 -4.18
N PRO A 79 -8.09 3.72 -3.47
CA PRO A 79 -9.29 3.01 -3.84
C PRO A 79 -9.77 3.44 -5.24
N SER A 80 -10.32 2.48 -5.98
CA SER A 80 -11.06 2.77 -7.19
C SER A 80 -12.47 3.13 -6.79
N VAL A 81 -12.94 4.31 -7.17
CA VAL A 81 -14.33 4.72 -6.97
C VAL A 81 -15.11 4.67 -8.27
N THR A 82 -16.38 4.32 -8.19
CA THR A 82 -17.35 4.40 -9.28
C THR A 82 -18.55 5.23 -8.82
N GLY A 83 -19.20 5.92 -9.75
CA GLY A 83 -20.43 6.64 -9.43
C GLY A 83 -21.59 5.67 -9.24
N THR A 84 -22.45 5.93 -8.26
CA THR A 84 -23.74 5.22 -8.12
C THR A 84 -24.89 6.05 -8.67
N LEU A 85 -25.99 5.39 -9.08
CA LEU A 85 -27.23 6.07 -9.48
C LEU A 85 -27.85 6.91 -8.35
N ALA A 86 -27.53 6.60 -7.09
CA ALA A 86 -28.01 7.33 -5.92
C ALA A 86 -27.23 8.63 -5.63
N GLY A 87 -26.18 8.92 -6.41
CA GLY A 87 -25.26 10.01 -6.14
C GLY A 87 -24.27 9.62 -5.05
N GLY A 88 -22.99 9.67 -5.37
CA GLY A 88 -21.91 9.40 -4.44
C GLY A 88 -20.93 8.32 -4.94
N PRO A 89 -19.67 8.39 -4.47
CA PRO A 89 -18.64 7.42 -4.80
C PRO A 89 -18.93 6.08 -4.11
N HIS A 90 -18.84 4.99 -4.87
CA HIS A 90 -18.81 3.64 -4.35
C HIS A 90 -17.44 3.03 -4.61
N HIS A 91 -16.79 2.57 -3.55
CA HIS A 91 -15.50 1.91 -3.67
C HIS A 91 -15.68 0.54 -4.34
N TRP A 92 -15.11 0.39 -5.54
CA TRP A 92 -15.19 -0.83 -6.36
C TRP A 92 -13.90 -1.66 -6.30
N GLY A 93 -12.84 -1.14 -5.67
CA GLY A 93 -11.58 -1.87 -5.53
C GLY A 93 -10.42 -0.98 -5.13
N THR A 94 -9.19 -1.40 -5.44
CA THR A 94 -7.97 -0.63 -5.20
C THR A 94 -7.17 -0.51 -6.50
N ILE A 95 -6.84 0.72 -6.90
CA ILE A 95 -6.01 1.00 -8.07
C ILE A 95 -4.56 0.66 -7.80
N ARG A 96 -4.06 1.13 -6.65
CA ARG A 96 -2.70 0.91 -6.20
C ARG A 96 -2.69 0.80 -4.69
N ARG A 97 -1.81 -0.06 -4.19
CA ARG A 97 -1.43 -0.09 -2.78
C ARG A 97 0.09 -0.11 -2.70
N MET A 98 0.60 0.58 -1.70
CA MET A 98 2.02 0.63 -1.39
C MET A 98 2.19 0.42 0.10
N GLU A 99 3.33 -0.16 0.44
CA GLU A 99 3.73 -0.42 1.80
C GLU A 99 5.18 0.02 1.96
N THR A 100 5.47 0.70 3.06
CA THR A 100 6.82 1.12 3.43
C THR A 100 6.94 1.15 4.96
N GLN A 101 8.13 1.42 5.46
CA GLN A 101 8.39 1.63 6.88
C GLN A 101 9.15 2.92 7.09
N THR A 102 9.00 3.50 8.27
CA THR A 102 9.83 4.63 8.67
C THR A 102 11.26 4.20 9.00
N ASP A 103 12.21 5.05 8.61
CA ASP A 103 13.62 4.94 8.96
C ASP A 103 13.92 5.38 10.41
N GLU A 104 15.21 5.42 10.78
CA GLU A 104 15.66 5.78 12.14
C GLU A 104 15.25 7.18 12.55
N GLU A 105 15.18 8.10 11.58
CA GLU A 105 14.74 9.49 11.72
C GLU A 105 13.20 9.63 11.63
N GLY A 106 12.47 8.53 11.48
CA GLY A 106 11.02 8.48 11.45
C GLY A 106 10.42 8.89 10.11
N PHE A 107 11.20 9.06 9.05
CA PHE A 107 10.69 9.39 7.72
C PHE A 107 10.24 8.14 6.97
N PHE A 108 9.12 8.26 6.26
CA PHE A 108 8.73 7.29 5.24
C PHE A 108 8.70 7.95 3.87
N HIS A 109 8.93 7.15 2.83
CA HIS A 109 8.83 7.56 1.44
C HIS A 109 7.92 6.61 0.66
N LEU A 110 6.91 7.18 0.01
CA LEU A 110 6.04 6.52 -0.95
C LEU A 110 6.42 7.01 -2.35
N PRO A 111 6.89 6.13 -3.25
CA PRO A 111 7.33 6.55 -4.58
C PRO A 111 6.13 6.99 -5.44
N SER A 112 6.40 7.88 -6.39
CA SER A 112 5.41 8.25 -7.40
C SER A 112 5.02 7.04 -8.26
N TRP A 113 3.81 7.07 -8.82
CA TRP A 113 3.37 6.03 -9.75
C TRP A 113 2.46 6.58 -10.82
N VAL A 114 2.43 5.88 -11.96
CA VAL A 114 1.58 6.18 -13.09
C VAL A 114 0.83 4.92 -13.49
N ARG A 115 -0.47 5.05 -13.73
CA ARG A 115 -1.29 3.98 -14.33
C ARG A 115 -2.01 4.50 -15.54
N ILE A 116 -1.89 3.77 -16.64
CA ILE A 116 -2.66 3.98 -17.86
C ILE A 116 -3.79 2.94 -17.83
N GLY A 117 -5.05 3.37 -17.85
CA GLY A 117 -6.17 2.43 -17.80
C GLY A 117 -7.52 3.09 -18.00
N PHE A 118 -8.49 2.26 -18.38
CA PHE A 118 -9.88 2.67 -18.56
C PHE A 118 -10.60 2.76 -17.20
N ARG A 119 -11.40 3.83 -17.02
CA ARG A 119 -12.59 3.90 -16.14
C ARG A 119 -12.42 3.74 -14.62
N ASN A 120 -11.25 3.98 -14.05
CA ASN A 120 -11.13 4.04 -12.59
C ASN A 120 -10.97 5.49 -12.14
N TRP A 121 -11.98 6.02 -11.45
CA TRP A 121 -11.88 7.30 -10.78
C TRP A 121 -11.15 7.09 -9.45
N ILE A 122 -10.36 8.08 -9.06
CA ILE A 122 -9.75 8.18 -7.73
C ILE A 122 -10.50 9.28 -7.01
N SER A 123 -10.75 9.07 -5.72
CA SER A 123 -11.31 10.13 -4.88
C SER A 123 -10.25 11.18 -4.62
N GLU A 124 -10.61 12.45 -4.57
CA GLU A 124 -9.67 13.50 -4.14
C GLU A 124 -9.06 13.21 -2.77
N THR A 125 -9.85 12.59 -1.89
CA THR A 125 -9.46 12.24 -0.51
C THR A 125 -8.37 11.17 -0.42
N ASP A 126 -8.12 10.46 -1.52
CA ASP A 126 -7.11 9.41 -1.59
C ASP A 126 -5.70 10.02 -1.64
N PRO A 127 -4.63 9.23 -1.41
CA PRO A 127 -4.67 7.94 -0.79
C PRO A 127 -5.15 8.09 0.64
N GLU A 128 -5.77 7.02 1.08
CA GLU A 128 -5.86 6.77 2.51
C GLU A 128 -4.50 6.20 2.94
N ILE A 129 -3.79 6.92 3.82
CA ILE A 129 -2.52 6.48 4.39
C ILE A 129 -2.78 5.97 5.80
N TYR A 130 -2.49 4.70 6.00
CA TYR A 130 -2.63 4.00 7.26
C TYR A 130 -1.26 3.88 7.90
N LEU A 131 -1.13 4.37 9.14
CA LEU A 131 0.09 4.26 9.94
C LEU A 131 -0.18 3.41 11.15
N TYR A 132 0.74 2.47 11.40
CA TYR A 132 0.64 1.62 12.56
C TYR A 132 2.02 1.25 13.11
N ARG A 133 2.10 1.20 14.44
CA ARG A 133 3.25 0.70 15.17
C ARG A 133 2.77 0.03 16.45
N ALA A 134 3.39 -1.09 16.81
CA ALA A 134 3.05 -1.83 18.00
C ALA A 134 3.22 -0.96 19.27
N GLY A 135 2.12 -0.70 19.99
CA GLY A 135 2.12 0.14 21.20
C GLY A 135 1.63 1.56 20.98
N TYR A 136 1.28 1.90 19.74
CA TYR A 136 0.68 3.18 19.35
C TYR A 136 -0.70 2.96 18.76
N TRP A 137 -1.58 3.95 18.92
CA TRP A 137 -2.85 3.99 18.22
C TRP A 137 -2.62 4.11 16.72
N PRO A 138 -3.27 3.27 15.88
CA PRO A 138 -3.18 3.41 14.45
C PRO A 138 -3.80 4.74 14.04
N ARG A 139 -3.25 5.33 12.98
CA ARG A 139 -3.73 6.60 12.44
C ARG A 139 -4.06 6.43 10.98
N THR A 140 -5.19 6.99 10.57
CA THR A 140 -5.57 7.10 9.15
C THR A 140 -5.46 8.56 8.74
N LEU A 141 -4.78 8.79 7.62
CA LEU A 141 -4.62 10.09 7.01
C LEU A 141 -5.36 10.07 5.68
N LYS A 142 -6.06 11.18 5.41
CA LYS A 142 -6.71 11.46 4.13
C LYS A 142 -6.41 12.91 3.78
N ASN A 143 -6.46 13.24 2.50
CA ASN A 143 -6.41 14.64 2.10
C ASN A 143 -7.63 15.40 2.65
N ASP A 144 -7.44 16.67 2.97
CA ASP A 144 -8.49 17.56 3.48
C ASP A 144 -9.10 18.31 2.29
N ILE A 145 -10.12 17.72 1.68
CA ILE A 145 -10.83 18.36 0.57
C ILE A 145 -12.22 18.76 1.00
N ASN A 146 -12.64 19.93 0.50
CA ASN A 146 -13.98 20.42 0.69
C ASN A 146 -14.98 19.42 0.09
N LYS A 147 -16.02 19.04 0.85
CA LYS A 147 -16.92 17.92 0.53
C LYS A 147 -17.66 18.02 -0.82
N PHE A 148 -17.54 19.13 -1.54
CA PHE A 148 -18.19 19.37 -2.82
C PHE A 148 -17.28 19.06 -4.03
N ASP A 149 -15.97 18.91 -3.82
CA ASP A 149 -14.98 18.62 -4.86
C ASP A 149 -14.44 17.18 -4.63
N GLN A 150 -15.26 16.16 -4.88
CA GLN A 150 -14.90 14.77 -4.51
C GLN A 150 -14.35 13.93 -5.67
N ILE A 151 -14.22 14.49 -6.86
CA ILE A 151 -13.87 13.71 -8.05
C ILE A 151 -12.82 14.48 -8.84
N ILE A 152 -11.57 14.00 -8.80
CA ILE A 152 -10.54 14.47 -9.74
C ILE A 152 -11.03 14.15 -11.15
N ILE A 153 -11.38 15.21 -11.85
CA ILE A 153 -11.63 15.17 -13.27
C ILE A 153 -10.26 15.32 -13.95
N TRP A 154 -9.73 14.21 -14.45
CA TRP A 154 -8.92 14.09 -15.67
C TRP A 154 -8.28 15.37 -16.23
N PRO A 155 -6.95 15.48 -16.46
CA PRO A 155 -5.83 14.56 -16.20
C PRO A 155 -4.85 15.13 -15.16
N GLU A 156 -5.33 15.39 -13.95
CA GLU A 156 -4.49 16.00 -12.92
C GLU A 156 -3.54 14.99 -12.27
N SER A 157 -2.35 15.46 -11.92
CA SER A 157 -1.44 14.68 -11.08
C SER A 157 -1.92 14.81 -9.66
N TRP A 158 -2.14 13.68 -9.02
CA TRP A 158 -2.58 13.62 -7.65
C TRP A 158 -1.43 14.04 -6.70
N VAL A 159 -1.74 14.91 -5.74
CA VAL A 159 -0.80 15.47 -4.75
C VAL A 159 -1.33 15.20 -3.34
N SER A 160 -0.43 14.79 -2.44
CA SER A 160 -0.75 14.53 -1.04
C SER A 160 -0.66 15.80 -0.21
N ASP A 161 -1.68 16.07 0.59
CA ASP A 161 -1.60 17.11 1.64
C ASP A 161 -0.59 16.73 2.73
N TRP A 162 -0.22 15.44 2.79
CA TRP A 162 0.70 14.88 3.76
C TRP A 162 2.16 14.91 3.32
N ASP A 163 2.47 15.36 2.10
CA ASP A 163 3.86 15.53 1.68
C ASP A 163 4.55 16.64 2.49
N GLY A 164 5.73 16.33 3.01
CA GLY A 164 6.52 17.20 3.89
C GLY A 164 5.93 17.39 5.30
N LYS A 165 4.87 16.66 5.70
CA LYS A 165 4.23 16.84 7.00
C LYS A 165 4.86 15.98 8.10
N VAL A 166 4.64 16.42 9.35
CA VAL A 166 4.92 15.63 10.55
C VAL A 166 3.62 15.01 11.05
N VAL A 167 3.59 13.70 11.14
CA VAL A 167 2.46 12.89 11.61
C VAL A 167 2.76 12.43 13.03
N LYS A 168 1.86 12.73 13.96
CA LYS A 168 1.98 12.30 15.35
C LYS A 168 1.25 10.97 15.56
N LEU A 169 1.90 9.99 16.20
CA LEU A 169 1.24 8.79 16.68
C LEU A 169 1.14 8.82 18.20
N GLU A 170 -0.07 8.58 18.70
CA GLU A 170 -0.36 8.57 20.13
C GLU A 170 0.01 7.21 20.72
N PRO A 171 0.85 7.17 21.78
CA PRO A 171 1.12 5.92 22.48
C PRO A 171 -0.16 5.42 23.15
N MET A 172 -0.32 4.10 23.20
CA MET A 172 -1.50 3.49 23.80
C MET A 172 -1.44 3.47 25.33
N HIS A 173 -0.27 3.47 25.97
CA HIS A 173 -0.13 3.32 27.44
C HIS A 173 -0.94 2.19 28.09
N TRP A 174 -1.35 1.19 27.31
CA TRP A 174 -2.37 0.23 27.72
C TRP A 174 -2.01 -0.61 28.94
N ARG A 175 -0.71 -0.75 29.22
CA ARG A 175 -0.20 -1.48 30.39
C ARG A 175 -0.39 -0.71 31.68
N GLU A 176 -0.52 0.60 31.59
CA GLU A 176 -0.66 1.51 32.71
C GLU A 176 -2.13 1.80 33.02
N TRP A 177 -3.02 1.56 32.05
CA TRP A 177 -4.45 1.75 32.24
C TRP A 177 -5.03 0.82 33.29
N THR A 178 -5.83 1.43 34.16
CA THR A 178 -6.84 0.70 34.91
C THR A 178 -7.88 0.12 33.95
N LYS A 179 -8.59 -0.91 34.40
CA LYS A 179 -9.69 -1.51 33.63
C LYS A 179 -10.74 -0.46 33.23
N GLU A 180 -11.02 0.50 34.10
CA GLU A 180 -12.02 1.56 33.87
C GLU A 180 -11.56 2.59 32.83
N GLU A 181 -10.28 2.98 32.85
CA GLU A 181 -9.68 3.86 31.83
C GLU A 181 -9.68 3.20 30.45
N GLY A 182 -9.31 1.91 30.40
CA GLY A 182 -9.43 1.11 29.19
C GLY A 182 -10.86 1.15 28.67
N GLU A 183 -11.85 0.71 29.46
CA GLU A 183 -13.25 0.67 29.05
C GLU A 183 -13.82 2.03 28.61
N LYS A 184 -13.40 3.13 29.24
CA LYS A 184 -13.80 4.49 28.87
C LYS A 184 -13.20 4.90 27.52
N GLN A 185 -11.89 4.73 27.34
CA GLN A 185 -11.21 5.02 26.07
C GLN A 185 -11.72 4.13 24.93
N HIS A 186 -12.18 2.91 25.26
CA HIS A 186 -12.74 1.94 24.32
C HIS A 186 -14.15 2.27 23.82
N LYS A 187 -14.99 2.93 24.64
CA LYS A 187 -16.39 3.19 24.29
C LYS A 187 -16.56 4.29 23.26
N ASP A 188 -15.66 5.27 23.23
CA ASP A 188 -15.90 6.48 22.45
C ASP A 188 -15.22 6.45 21.08
N ASP A 189 -14.03 5.87 20.92
CA ASP A 189 -13.29 5.95 19.63
C ASP A 189 -12.44 4.71 19.30
N ALA A 190 -11.83 4.06 20.30
CA ALA A 190 -10.77 3.09 20.03
C ALA A 190 -11.25 1.77 19.42
N TYR A 191 -12.41 1.23 19.82
CA TYR A 191 -12.88 -0.04 19.26
C TYR A 191 -13.35 0.12 17.82
N ASP A 192 -14.07 1.19 17.50
CA ASP A 192 -14.56 1.47 16.15
C ASP A 192 -13.47 2.03 15.23
N ALA A 193 -12.46 2.74 15.75
CA ALA A 193 -11.26 3.06 14.98
C ALA A 193 -10.39 1.82 14.74
N ALA A 194 -10.19 0.97 15.76
CA ALA A 194 -9.42 -0.28 15.64
C ALA A 194 -10.09 -1.27 14.69
N ASN A 195 -11.40 -1.51 14.87
CA ASN A 195 -12.17 -2.34 13.96
C ASN A 195 -12.36 -1.66 12.63
N GLY A 196 -12.60 -0.36 12.55
CA GLY A 196 -12.70 0.37 11.29
C GLY A 196 -11.42 0.29 10.47
N TYR A 197 -10.25 0.34 11.13
CA TYR A 197 -8.92 0.19 10.55
C TYR A 197 -8.61 -1.26 10.15
N LEU A 198 -8.85 -2.24 11.02
CA LEU A 198 -8.72 -3.66 10.68
C LEU A 198 -9.70 -4.02 9.56
N ILE A 199 -10.94 -3.59 9.66
CA ILE A 199 -11.99 -3.80 8.66
C ILE A 199 -11.66 -3.03 7.38
N SER A 200 -11.02 -1.86 7.38
CA SER A 200 -10.62 -1.18 6.13
C SER A 200 -9.45 -1.89 5.46
N ILE A 201 -8.41 -2.26 6.21
CA ILE A 201 -7.29 -3.09 5.71
C ILE A 201 -7.82 -4.44 5.18
N LEU A 202 -8.78 -5.05 5.87
CA LEU A 202 -9.39 -6.33 5.50
C LEU A 202 -10.49 -6.21 4.43
N ARG A 203 -11.26 -5.11 4.35
CA ARG A 203 -12.29 -4.84 3.32
C ARG A 203 -11.65 -4.48 2.00
N LEU A 204 -10.56 -3.73 2.02
CA LEU A 204 -9.78 -3.44 0.82
C LEU A 204 -9.11 -4.70 0.24
N ASN A 205 -9.18 -5.83 0.95
CA ASN A 205 -8.79 -7.16 0.46
C ASN A 205 -9.99 -8.06 0.11
N ASN A 206 -11.23 -7.66 0.40
CA ASN A 206 -12.41 -8.52 0.38
C ASN A 206 -13.66 -7.76 -0.11
N ASP A 207 -13.84 -7.75 -1.42
CA ASP A 207 -15.08 -8.29 -1.98
C ASP A 207 -14.90 -9.82 -1.92
N ASP A 208 -15.42 -10.63 -0.99
CA ASP A 208 -16.34 -10.44 0.13
C ASP A 208 -16.10 -11.69 1.05
N ARG A 209 -15.78 -11.51 2.34
CA ARG A 209 -15.67 -12.55 3.39
C ARG A 209 -14.42 -13.47 3.40
N ILE A 210 -13.84 -13.55 4.62
CA ILE A 210 -12.82 -14.49 5.15
C ILE A 210 -11.35 -14.17 4.79
N TRP A 211 -10.58 -13.71 5.78
CA TRP A 211 -9.11 -13.60 5.72
C TRP A 211 -8.41 -14.92 6.03
N PRO A 212 -7.43 -15.37 5.23
CA PRO A 212 -7.00 -14.73 3.99
C PRO A 212 -8.01 -14.96 2.87
N PRO A 213 -8.20 -13.94 2.02
CA PRO A 213 -8.95 -14.07 0.79
C PRO A 213 -8.36 -15.20 -0.05
N ASN A 214 -9.15 -15.78 -0.96
CA ASN A 214 -8.66 -16.73 -1.97
C ASN A 214 -7.64 -16.10 -2.95
N ASN A 215 -7.18 -14.86 -2.71
CA ASN A 215 -6.09 -14.20 -3.43
C ASN A 215 -4.84 -14.17 -2.52
N CYS A 216 -3.71 -14.58 -3.05
CA CYS A 216 -2.47 -14.72 -2.28
C CYS A 216 -1.78 -13.39 -1.96
N ASP A 217 -2.55 -12.31 -1.77
CA ASP A 217 -2.08 -10.93 -1.64
C ASP A 217 -1.34 -10.68 -0.33
N TRP A 218 -1.51 -11.53 0.68
CA TRP A 218 -0.69 -11.52 1.90
C TRP A 218 0.81 -11.73 1.60
N LYS A 219 1.15 -12.43 0.51
CA LYS A 219 2.54 -12.57 0.03
C LYS A 219 3.10 -11.28 -0.57
N ARG A 220 2.25 -10.33 -0.97
CA ARG A 220 2.71 -9.04 -1.48
C ARG A 220 2.97 -8.05 -0.35
N ARG A 221 2.36 -8.27 0.82
CA ARG A 221 2.34 -7.35 1.97
C ARG A 221 2.44 -8.07 3.32
N PRO A 222 3.53 -8.82 3.55
CA PRO A 222 3.69 -9.58 4.78
C PRO A 222 3.79 -8.73 6.04
N ARG A 223 4.38 -7.52 5.98
CA ARG A 223 4.58 -6.71 7.19
C ARG A 223 3.27 -6.06 7.65
N ASP A 224 2.48 -5.49 6.75
CA ASP A 224 1.10 -5.01 6.96
C ASP A 224 0.25 -6.11 7.61
N PHE A 225 0.32 -7.31 7.04
CA PHE A 225 -0.35 -8.48 7.60
C PHE A 225 0.11 -8.82 9.03
N LEU A 226 1.42 -8.86 9.27
CA LEU A 226 1.98 -9.20 10.59
C LEU A 226 1.66 -8.16 11.64
N GLU A 227 1.83 -6.91 11.31
CA GLU A 227 1.54 -5.81 12.19
C GLU A 227 0.04 -5.70 12.48
N GLY A 228 -0.83 -5.96 11.50
CA GLY A 228 -2.27 -6.10 11.71
C GLY A 228 -2.62 -7.24 12.68
N MET A 229 -1.94 -8.39 12.57
CA MET A 229 -2.09 -9.49 13.53
C MET A 229 -1.62 -9.10 14.94
N ARG A 230 -0.45 -8.48 15.06
CA ARG A 230 0.12 -8.00 16.34
C ARG A 230 -0.82 -7.00 16.99
N TYR A 231 -1.35 -6.08 16.21
CA TYR A 231 -2.35 -5.11 16.65
C TYR A 231 -3.59 -5.81 17.18
N GLN A 232 -4.16 -6.75 16.42
CA GLN A 232 -5.35 -7.48 16.83
C GLN A 232 -5.11 -8.26 18.11
N LEU A 233 -3.97 -8.95 18.24
CA LEU A 233 -3.61 -9.65 19.48
C LEU A 233 -3.58 -8.71 20.69
N ARG A 234 -2.90 -7.56 20.56
CA ARG A 234 -2.83 -6.55 21.63
C ARG A 234 -4.20 -5.97 21.97
N MET A 235 -5.01 -5.64 20.96
CA MET A 235 -6.38 -5.17 21.17
C MET A 235 -7.21 -6.19 21.95
N MET A 236 -7.08 -7.47 21.61
CA MET A 236 -7.81 -8.53 22.30
C MET A 236 -7.32 -8.74 23.74
N GLU A 237 -6.01 -8.61 23.99
CA GLU A 237 -5.45 -8.61 25.35
C GLU A 237 -5.99 -7.46 26.20
N MET A 238 -6.07 -6.25 25.63
CA MET A 238 -6.58 -5.05 26.30
C MET A 238 -8.07 -5.14 26.63
N LEU A 239 -8.89 -5.47 25.63
CA LEU A 239 -10.35 -5.42 25.77
C LEU A 239 -10.88 -6.50 26.71
N LEU A 240 -10.18 -7.63 26.81
CA LEU A 240 -10.75 -8.87 27.33
C LEU A 240 -9.73 -9.67 28.18
N PRO A 241 -9.07 -9.04 29.17
CA PRO A 241 -7.95 -9.64 29.91
C PRO A 241 -8.31 -10.97 30.61
N ASN A 242 -9.59 -11.17 30.94
CA ASN A 242 -10.09 -12.38 31.61
C ASN A 242 -10.89 -13.33 30.71
N ARG A 243 -11.10 -13.01 29.43
CA ARG A 243 -11.77 -13.94 28.50
C ARG A 243 -10.73 -14.56 27.59
N ARG A 244 -10.62 -15.89 27.64
CA ARG A 244 -9.92 -16.68 26.61
C ARG A 244 -10.70 -16.52 25.30
N TYR A 245 -10.46 -15.45 24.56
CA TYR A 245 -11.04 -15.34 23.24
C TYR A 245 -10.46 -16.40 22.34
N LYS A 246 -11.34 -17.00 21.54
CA LYS A 246 -10.96 -17.57 20.27
C LYS A 246 -10.74 -16.37 19.35
N VAL A 247 -9.51 -15.81 19.31
CA VAL A 247 -9.03 -15.14 18.08
C VAL A 247 -9.48 -16.04 16.95
N VAL A 248 -10.19 -15.52 15.94
CA VAL A 248 -10.84 -16.33 14.89
C VAL A 248 -9.88 -17.44 14.48
N LYS A 249 -10.12 -18.63 15.04
CA LYS A 249 -9.18 -19.73 14.94
C LYS A 249 -9.44 -20.30 13.58
N ARG A 250 -8.56 -19.99 12.64
CA ARG A 250 -8.59 -20.68 11.37
C ARG A 250 -8.32 -22.15 11.63
N THR A 251 -9.13 -23.01 11.01
CA THR A 251 -8.89 -24.43 11.14
C THR A 251 -7.60 -24.77 10.39
N PRO A 252 -6.92 -25.87 10.75
CA PRO A 252 -5.73 -26.33 10.03
C PRO A 252 -6.00 -26.53 8.54
N ASP A 253 -7.23 -26.95 8.22
CA ASP A 253 -7.69 -27.15 6.85
C ASP A 253 -7.71 -25.84 6.05
N GLU A 254 -8.00 -24.72 6.71
CA GLU A 254 -7.95 -23.41 6.08
C GLU A 254 -6.51 -22.98 5.79
N LEU A 255 -5.58 -23.15 6.73
CA LEU A 255 -4.14 -22.87 6.52
C LEU A 255 -3.54 -23.75 5.41
N LYS A 256 -3.87 -25.04 5.39
CA LYS A 256 -3.48 -25.96 4.31
C LYS A 256 -4.08 -25.58 2.96
N LYS A 257 -5.33 -25.12 2.94
CA LYS A 257 -5.97 -24.61 1.73
C LYS A 257 -5.20 -23.39 1.20
N ILE A 258 -4.82 -22.47 2.07
CA ILE A 258 -4.02 -21.29 1.69
C ILE A 258 -2.66 -21.69 1.17
N GLU A 259 -1.97 -22.60 1.85
CA GLU A 259 -0.69 -23.13 1.38
C GLU A 259 -0.82 -23.74 -0.01
N LYS A 260 -1.85 -24.55 -0.24
CA LYS A 260 -2.15 -25.16 -1.54
C LYS A 260 -2.46 -24.12 -2.60
N ASP A 261 -3.34 -23.17 -2.32
CA ASP A 261 -3.81 -22.17 -3.27
C ASP A 261 -2.72 -21.14 -3.59
N CYS A 262 -1.81 -20.87 -2.65
CA CYS A 262 -0.78 -19.83 -2.77
C CYS A 262 0.65 -20.34 -2.97
N GLY A 263 0.85 -21.66 -2.94
CA GLY A 263 2.13 -22.32 -3.09
C GLY A 263 3.16 -21.90 -2.04
N ALA A 264 2.72 -21.54 -0.84
CA ALA A 264 3.60 -21.13 0.25
C ALA A 264 2.93 -21.35 1.61
N ASP A 265 3.63 -22.03 2.52
CA ASP A 265 3.21 -22.13 3.91
C ASP A 265 3.21 -20.75 4.57
N PRO A 266 2.06 -20.24 5.07
CA PRO A 266 1.98 -18.92 5.66
C PRO A 266 2.94 -18.72 6.83
N TYR A 267 3.14 -19.74 7.68
CA TYR A 267 4.03 -19.63 8.82
C TYR A 267 5.49 -19.45 8.39
N GLN A 268 6.02 -20.35 7.56
CA GLN A 268 7.40 -20.25 7.06
C GLN A 268 7.62 -18.97 6.27
N TYR A 269 6.62 -18.51 5.53
CA TYR A 269 6.71 -17.25 4.79
C TYR A 269 6.83 -16.06 5.74
N LEU A 270 5.91 -15.93 6.68
CA LEU A 270 5.85 -14.83 7.63
C LEU A 270 7.01 -14.84 8.62
N LYS A 271 7.58 -16.01 8.93
CA LYS A 271 8.78 -16.16 9.76
C LYS A 271 9.96 -15.38 9.20
N ARG A 272 10.07 -15.26 7.88
CA ARG A 272 11.10 -14.45 7.21
C ARG A 272 10.91 -12.95 7.41
N TYR A 273 9.70 -12.53 7.75
CA TYR A 273 9.33 -11.15 8.05
C TYR A 273 9.25 -10.86 9.55
N GLY A 274 9.72 -11.81 10.38
CA GLY A 274 9.95 -11.58 11.80
C GLY A 274 8.79 -11.96 12.72
N ILE A 275 7.79 -12.75 12.28
CA ILE A 275 6.85 -13.35 13.24
C ILE A 275 7.59 -14.35 14.13
N THR A 276 7.38 -14.26 15.45
CA THR A 276 7.94 -15.25 16.37
C THR A 276 7.07 -16.48 16.44
N ASP A 277 7.64 -17.59 16.92
CA ASP A 277 6.86 -18.79 17.22
C ASP A 277 5.74 -18.46 18.22
N GLU A 278 6.02 -17.65 19.24
CA GLU A 278 5.04 -17.25 20.23
C GLU A 278 3.87 -16.48 19.61
N GLU A 279 4.15 -15.50 18.75
CA GLU A 279 3.14 -14.72 18.05
C GLU A 279 2.27 -15.59 17.13
N TRP A 280 2.92 -16.49 16.38
CA TRP A 280 2.23 -17.43 15.52
C TRP A 280 1.29 -18.34 16.32
N TYR A 281 1.75 -18.95 17.42
CA TYR A 281 0.91 -19.84 18.21
C TYR A 281 -0.16 -19.09 19.04
N ALA A 282 0.09 -17.84 19.42
CA ALA A 282 -0.91 -16.99 20.08
C ALA A 282 -2.09 -16.72 19.12
N CYS A 283 -1.81 -16.36 17.87
CA CYS A 283 -2.83 -16.01 16.89
C CYS A 283 -3.43 -17.22 16.17
N CYS A 284 -2.59 -18.13 15.68
CA CYS A 284 -2.89 -19.09 14.62
C CYS A 284 -2.69 -20.56 15.01
N ALA A 285 -2.36 -20.88 16.27
CA ALA A 285 -2.19 -22.29 16.68
C ALA A 285 -3.41 -23.15 16.33
N GLU A 286 -3.14 -24.26 15.64
CA GLU A 286 -4.11 -25.12 14.95
C GLU A 286 -5.07 -25.82 15.93
N THR A 287 -4.60 -26.12 17.14
CA THR A 287 -5.41 -26.79 18.18
C THR A 287 -5.05 -26.35 19.60
N ALA A 288 -5.93 -26.63 20.56
CA ALA A 288 -5.61 -26.48 21.98
C ALA A 288 -4.42 -27.37 22.41
N GLU A 289 -4.22 -28.51 21.73
CA GLU A 289 -3.12 -29.44 21.99
C GLU A 289 -1.79 -28.89 21.53
N GLU A 290 -1.71 -28.29 20.34
CA GLU A 290 -0.48 -27.63 19.86
C GLU A 290 -0.09 -26.46 20.76
N ARG A 291 -1.07 -25.67 21.18
CA ARG A 291 -0.85 -24.61 22.17
C ARG A 291 -0.36 -25.20 23.48
N ALA A 292 -0.94 -26.31 23.96
CA ALA A 292 -0.47 -27.01 25.15
C ALA A 292 0.91 -27.65 24.97
N VAL A 293 1.29 -28.09 23.77
CA VAL A 293 2.64 -28.60 23.46
C VAL A 293 3.65 -27.47 23.49
N TRP A 294 3.32 -26.33 22.87
CA TRP A 294 4.14 -25.12 22.90
C TRP A 294 4.28 -24.58 24.34
N GLU A 295 3.19 -24.43 25.09
CA GLU A 295 3.21 -24.02 26.50
C GLU A 295 4.03 -24.98 27.37
N ARG A 296 3.95 -26.30 27.11
CA ARG A 296 4.80 -27.30 27.78
C ARG A 296 6.28 -27.12 27.42
N ARG A 297 6.62 -26.80 26.17
CA ARG A 297 8.00 -26.48 25.75
C ARG A 297 8.52 -25.23 26.46
N GLU A 298 7.75 -24.15 26.53
CA GLU A 298 8.14 -22.92 27.21
C GLU A 298 8.31 -23.12 28.72
N LYS A 299 7.37 -23.82 29.37
CA LYS A 299 7.50 -24.21 30.78
C LYS A 299 8.76 -25.03 31.03
N ARG A 300 9.16 -25.89 30.08
CA ARG A 300 10.42 -26.66 30.16
C ARG A 300 11.66 -25.78 29.96
N LYS A 301 11.63 -24.79 29.05
CA LYS A 301 12.73 -23.82 28.89
C LYS A 301 12.96 -23.02 30.18
N LYS A 302 11.89 -22.52 30.81
CA LYS A 302 11.97 -21.79 32.10
C LYS A 302 12.45 -22.66 33.27
N LYS A 303 12.19 -23.97 33.24
CA LYS A 303 12.65 -24.92 34.26
C LYS A 303 14.07 -25.44 34.05
N ARG A 304 14.69 -25.25 32.89
CA ARG A 304 16.12 -25.55 32.75
C ARG A 304 16.87 -24.49 33.52
N PRO A 305 17.58 -24.82 34.62
CA PRO A 305 18.46 -23.86 35.26
C PRO A 305 19.37 -23.30 34.17
N ARG A 306 19.54 -21.98 34.12
CA ARG A 306 20.61 -21.38 33.31
C ARG A 306 21.87 -22.11 33.73
N VAL A 307 22.43 -22.93 32.83
CA VAL A 307 23.77 -23.46 33.01
C VAL A 307 24.65 -22.24 32.90
N THR A 308 24.91 -21.60 34.03
CA THR A 308 26.02 -20.67 34.16
C THR A 308 27.24 -21.53 33.88
N VAL A 309 27.73 -21.46 32.65
CA VAL A 309 29.07 -21.92 32.35
C VAL A 309 29.95 -21.01 33.18
N LEU A 310 30.30 -21.47 34.38
CA LEU A 310 31.38 -20.91 35.16
C LEU A 310 32.60 -21.10 34.26
N PHE A 311 32.94 -20.06 33.50
CA PHE A 311 34.27 -19.93 32.97
C PHE A 311 35.19 -20.00 34.18
N ARG A 312 35.84 -21.15 34.30
CA ARG A 312 36.87 -21.37 35.29
C ARG A 312 37.92 -20.30 35.00
N ASP A 313 38.05 -19.34 35.91
CA ASP A 313 39.06 -18.30 35.82
C ASP A 313 40.41 -18.98 35.54
N LYS A 314 40.98 -18.67 34.38
CA LYS A 314 42.34 -19.09 34.07
C LYS A 314 43.27 -18.36 35.05
N PRO A 315 44.27 -19.05 35.62
CA PRO A 315 45.24 -18.42 36.49
C PRO A 315 46.03 -17.37 35.69
N THR A 316 46.19 -16.23 36.35
CA THR A 316 47.01 -15.09 35.97
C THR A 316 48.48 -15.50 35.90
N GLU A 317 49.08 -15.50 34.71
CA GLU A 317 50.53 -15.38 34.60
C GLU A 317 50.98 -14.70 33.28
N LYS A 318 51.59 -13.52 33.47
CA LYS A 318 52.67 -12.84 32.72
C LYS A 318 52.49 -12.37 31.26
N GLU A 319 53.14 -11.23 31.06
CA GLU A 319 53.21 -10.33 29.90
C GLU A 319 53.78 -10.91 28.59
N GLN A 320 53.39 -10.23 27.49
CA GLN A 320 53.99 -10.11 26.14
C GLN A 320 53.71 -11.20 25.07
N PRO A 321 53.74 -10.85 23.75
CA PRO A 321 53.13 -9.70 23.08
C PRO A 321 52.18 -10.11 21.91
N SER A 322 51.41 -9.13 21.44
CA SER A 322 50.50 -9.10 20.28
C SER A 322 50.77 -10.08 19.11
N PRO A 323 49.69 -10.70 18.59
CA PRO A 323 49.57 -11.00 17.17
C PRO A 323 48.42 -10.22 16.51
N ARG A 324 48.79 -9.57 15.40
CA ARG A 324 47.99 -9.01 14.31
C ARG A 324 46.51 -9.43 14.29
N SER A 325 45.62 -8.46 14.49
CA SER A 325 44.25 -8.53 14.02
C SER A 325 44.25 -8.58 12.48
N THR A 326 43.70 -9.67 11.93
CA THR A 326 43.32 -9.72 10.52
C THR A 326 42.00 -8.98 10.39
N VAL A 327 42.01 -7.81 9.78
CA VAL A 327 40.81 -7.07 9.41
C VAL A 327 40.13 -7.87 8.29
N ILE A 328 39.01 -8.51 8.60
CA ILE A 328 38.10 -9.04 7.57
C ILE A 328 37.33 -7.84 7.05
N ASN A 329 37.69 -7.40 5.84
CA ASN A 329 36.99 -6.33 5.14
C ASN A 329 35.62 -6.87 4.69
N MET A 330 34.54 -6.45 5.35
CA MET A 330 33.18 -6.77 4.90
C MET A 330 32.89 -5.96 3.65
N GLN A 331 32.81 -6.63 2.51
CA GLN A 331 32.39 -5.99 1.25
C GLN A 331 30.96 -5.46 1.40
N SER A 332 30.79 -4.17 1.14
CA SER A 332 29.49 -3.51 1.10
C SER A 332 28.76 -3.92 -0.19
N PHE A 333 27.46 -4.24 -0.12
CA PHE A 333 26.64 -4.56 -1.30
C PHE A 333 25.50 -3.55 -1.43
N LYS A 334 25.22 -3.12 -2.67
CA LYS A 334 24.01 -2.36 -3.01
C LYS A 334 22.92 -3.34 -3.45
N VAL A 335 21.75 -3.26 -2.83
CA VAL A 335 20.58 -4.06 -3.18
C VAL A 335 19.75 -3.30 -4.23
N MET A 336 19.51 -3.91 -5.39
CA MET A 336 18.71 -3.33 -6.47
C MET A 336 17.20 -3.64 -6.28
N PRO A 337 16.30 -2.88 -6.93
CA PRO A 337 14.84 -3.05 -6.79
C PRO A 337 14.28 -4.44 -7.19
N ASP A 338 15.06 -5.23 -7.93
CA ASP A 338 14.75 -6.61 -8.32
C ASP A 338 15.38 -7.68 -7.41
N GLY A 339 16.10 -7.27 -6.36
CA GLY A 339 16.73 -8.14 -5.37
C GLY A 339 18.15 -8.61 -5.73
N GLN A 340 18.76 -8.09 -6.80
CA GLN A 340 20.15 -8.41 -7.13
C GLN A 340 21.14 -7.65 -6.22
N LEU A 341 22.17 -8.36 -5.73
CA LEU A 341 23.26 -7.79 -4.92
C LEU A 341 24.43 -7.42 -5.83
N ILE A 342 24.84 -6.15 -5.84
CA ILE A 342 26.00 -5.66 -6.57
C ILE A 342 27.08 -5.22 -5.57
N PRO A 343 28.30 -5.76 -5.62
CA PRO A 343 29.39 -5.33 -4.74
C PRO A 343 29.75 -3.86 -5.02
N LEU A 344 29.76 -3.05 -3.96
CA LEU A 344 30.33 -1.70 -3.95
C LEU A 344 31.83 -1.88 -3.75
N ASP A 345 32.58 -2.08 -4.84
CA ASP A 345 34.00 -1.76 -5.03
C ASP A 345 34.67 -2.77 -5.98
N ALA A 346 34.71 -2.39 -7.26
CA ALA A 346 35.79 -2.72 -8.17
C ALA A 346 36.16 -1.41 -8.87
N GLY A 347 36.96 -0.59 -8.20
CA GLY A 347 37.65 0.53 -8.83
C GLY A 347 38.61 -0.02 -9.88
N GLY A 348 38.13 -0.10 -11.12
CA GLY A 348 38.94 -0.18 -12.32
C GLY A 348 38.82 1.14 -13.05
N ASP A 349 39.92 1.89 -13.12
CA ASP A 349 40.08 3.01 -14.02
C ASP A 349 39.73 2.57 -15.45
N VAL A 350 38.55 2.97 -15.91
CA VAL A 350 38.24 3.03 -17.34
C VAL A 350 38.10 4.51 -17.64
N GLY A 351 39.16 5.07 -18.23
CA GLY A 351 39.16 6.42 -18.77
C GLY A 351 38.04 6.56 -19.78
N ILE A 352 37.10 7.44 -19.48
CA ILE A 352 36.12 7.95 -20.45
C ILE A 352 36.55 9.36 -20.79
N GLU A 353 37.02 9.54 -22.02
CA GLU A 353 37.20 10.83 -22.67
C GLU A 353 35.94 11.68 -22.49
N SER A 354 36.09 12.79 -21.78
CA SER A 354 35.13 13.87 -21.75
C SER A 354 35.11 14.54 -23.13
N ALA A 355 34.09 14.24 -23.94
CA ALA A 355 33.74 15.05 -25.09
C ALA A 355 33.10 16.35 -24.60
N SER A 356 33.90 17.42 -24.65
CA SER A 356 33.49 18.81 -24.47
C SER A 356 32.55 19.20 -25.62
N LEU A 357 31.27 19.45 -25.33
CA LEU A 357 30.40 20.21 -26.23
C LEU A 357 30.47 21.68 -25.81
N GLU A 358 31.31 22.42 -26.52
CA GLU A 358 31.24 23.88 -26.61
C GLU A 358 29.85 24.27 -27.13
N ASN A 359 29.03 24.89 -26.30
CA ASN A 359 27.95 25.73 -26.78
C ASN A 359 28.47 27.16 -26.84
N THR A 360 28.85 27.56 -28.05
CA THR A 360 29.12 28.94 -28.41
C THR A 360 27.86 29.80 -28.25
N ASP A 361 27.91 30.71 -27.30
CA ASP A 361 27.20 31.98 -27.35
C ASP A 361 27.63 32.76 -28.59
N LYS A 362 26.66 33.14 -29.45
CA LYS A 362 26.75 34.30 -30.33
C LYS A 362 25.37 34.75 -30.83
N ASN A 363 24.79 35.67 -30.07
CA ASN A 363 24.52 37.05 -30.50
C ASN A 363 23.72 37.28 -31.80
N SER A 364 22.51 37.82 -31.66
CA SER A 364 22.07 38.97 -32.48
C SER A 364 20.86 39.65 -31.87
N GLY A 365 21.06 40.80 -31.23
CA GLY A 365 20.03 41.83 -31.18
C GLY A 365 20.13 42.75 -32.40
N LYS A 366 19.00 43.17 -32.97
CA LYS A 366 18.65 44.59 -33.25
C LYS A 366 17.44 44.72 -34.19
N LYS A 367 16.56 45.65 -33.78
CA LYS A 367 15.71 46.58 -34.55
C LYS A 367 14.61 45.92 -35.41
N GLU A 368 13.37 46.40 -35.40
CA GLU A 368 12.85 47.78 -35.32
C GLU A 368 11.52 47.83 -34.55
#